data_AF-A0A1Y2MQE2-F1
#
_entry.id   AF-A0A1Y2MQE2-F1
#
_cell.length_a   1.000
_cell.length_b   1.000
_cell.length_c   1.000
_cell.angle_alpha   90.00
_cell.angle_beta   90.00
_cell.angle_gamma   90.00
#
_symmetry.space_group_name_H-M   'P 1'
#
loop_
_entity.id
_entity.type
_entity.pdbx_description
1 polymer ?
#
loop_
_entity_poly.entity_id
_entity_poly.type
_entity_poly.pdbx_seq_one_letter_code
_entity_poly.pdbx_strand_id
1 'polypeptide(L)' 'MAEGDIHTSKQGDRWVNKAEGNQRASNSAPTKAEAQAAGREMAIDRGVEHVIHNQDGRIGERNTYPRSRDPKNSKG' A
#
# COMPACT_ATOMS: atom_id res chain seq x y z
N MET A 1 2.50 -11.49 1.94
CA MET A 1 1.90 -10.26 2.51
C MET A 1 0.94 -10.68 3.60
N ALA A 2 0.68 -9.81 4.57
CA ALA A 2 -0.31 -10.06 5.60
C ALA A 2 -1.70 -9.67 5.08
N GLU A 3 -2.73 -10.39 5.51
CA GLU A 3 -4.11 -10.05 5.19
C GLU A 3 -4.42 -8.63 5.72
N GLY A 4 -4.97 -7.78 4.86
CA GLY A 4 -5.26 -6.38 5.17
C GLY A 4 -4.24 -5.34 4.69
N ASP A 5 -3.04 -5.74 4.22
CA ASP A 5 -2.03 -4.83 3.66
C ASP A 5 -2.60 -4.00 2.49
N ILE A 6 -2.21 -2.73 2.38
CA ILE A 6 -2.73 -1.86 1.32
C ILE A 6 -1.82 -1.92 0.10
N HIS A 7 -2.35 -2.35 -1.03
CA HIS A 7 -1.68 -2.41 -2.32
C HIS A 7 -2.12 -1.27 -3.23
N THR A 8 -1.19 -0.36 -3.53
CA THR A 8 -1.37 0.68 -4.55
C THR A 8 -0.83 0.17 -5.88
N SER A 9 -1.69 -0.06 -6.87
CA SER A 9 -1.30 -0.58 -8.18
C SER A 9 -1.98 0.17 -9.32
N LYS A 10 -1.36 0.18 -10.50
CA LYS A 10 -1.95 0.77 -11.71
C LYS A 10 -2.89 -0.24 -12.37
N GLN A 11 -4.16 0.13 -12.56
CA GLN A 11 -5.13 -0.60 -13.37
C GLN A 11 -5.58 0.27 -14.54
N GLY A 12 -5.14 -0.11 -15.75
CA GLY A 12 -5.34 0.71 -16.95
C GLY A 12 -4.73 2.10 -16.77
N ASP A 13 -5.56 3.12 -16.86
CA ASP A 13 -5.15 4.53 -16.74
C ASP A 13 -5.27 5.10 -15.33
N ARG A 14 -5.73 4.31 -14.35
CA ARG A 14 -5.96 4.75 -12.97
C ARG A 14 -5.10 3.98 -11.99
N TRP A 15 -4.87 4.59 -10.84
CA TRP A 15 -4.24 3.95 -9.70
C TRP A 15 -5.32 3.51 -8.71
N VAL A 16 -5.20 2.29 -8.21
CA VAL A 16 -6.15 1.72 -7.28
C VAL A 16 -5.44 1.27 -6.01
N ASN A 17 -6.10 1.49 -4.88
CA ASN A 17 -5.68 0.97 -3.59
C ASN A 17 -6.58 -0.18 -3.22
N LYS A 18 -5.99 -1.34 -2.95
CA LYS A 18 -6.71 -2.57 -2.63
C LYS A 18 -6.13 -3.14 -1.34
N ALA A 19 -6.98 -3.47 -0.38
CA ALA A 19 -6.53 -4.22 0.78
C ALA A 19 -6.30 -5.70 0.41
N GLU A 20 -5.23 -6.30 0.92
CA GLU A 20 -4.88 -7.70 0.70
C GLU A 20 -5.99 -8.60 1.27
N GLY A 21 -6.41 -9.59 0.48
CA GLY A 21 -7.57 -10.44 0.78
C GLY A 21 -8.93 -9.84 0.38
N ASN A 22 -9.00 -8.54 0.05
CA ASN A 22 -10.25 -7.92 -0.36
C ASN A 22 -10.53 -8.20 -1.85
N GLN A 23 -11.81 -8.35 -2.25
CA GLN A 23 -12.14 -8.61 -3.65
C GLN A 23 -12.14 -7.34 -4.51
N ARG A 24 -12.42 -6.18 -3.89
CA ARG A 24 -12.57 -4.89 -4.57
C ARG A 24 -11.50 -3.89 -4.14
N ALA A 25 -11.19 -2.95 -5.03
CA ALA A 25 -10.39 -1.79 -4.66
C ALA A 25 -11.15 -0.94 -3.62
N SER A 26 -10.44 -0.50 -2.59
CA SER A 26 -10.95 0.40 -1.56
C SER A 26 -11.01 1.84 -2.05
N ASN A 27 -10.09 2.24 -2.94
CA ASN A 27 -10.10 3.56 -3.55
C ASN A 27 -9.47 3.53 -4.95
N SER A 28 -9.77 4.53 -5.78
CA SER A 28 -9.09 4.79 -7.05
C SER A 28 -8.75 6.27 -7.20
N ALA A 29 -7.60 6.56 -7.79
CA ALA A 29 -7.12 7.90 -8.08
C ALA A 29 -6.57 7.99 -9.52
N PRO A 30 -6.57 9.18 -10.14
CA PRO A 30 -5.99 9.34 -11.47
C PRO A 30 -4.45 9.30 -11.44
N THR A 31 -3.82 9.72 -10.34
CA THR A 31 -2.35 9.75 -10.24
C THR A 31 -1.79 8.81 -9.17
N LYS A 32 -0.52 8.42 -9.33
CA LYS A 32 0.21 7.59 -8.34
C LYS A 32 0.29 8.31 -7.00
N ALA A 33 0.57 9.61 -7.01
CA ALA A 33 0.75 10.41 -5.80
C ALA A 33 -0.53 10.45 -4.95
N GLU A 34 -1.68 10.65 -5.57
CA GLU A 34 -2.98 10.65 -4.86
C GLU A 34 -3.33 9.26 -4.32
N ALA A 35 -3.13 8.20 -5.12
CA ALA A 35 -3.34 6.84 -4.66
C ALA A 35 -2.39 6.49 -3.50
N GLN A 36 -1.13 6.91 -3.59
CA GLN A 36 -0.15 6.69 -2.52
C GLN A 36 -0.54 7.43 -1.24
N ALA A 37 -0.99 8.69 -1.33
CA ALA A 37 -1.44 9.46 -0.17
C ALA A 37 -2.63 8.78 0.52
N ALA A 38 -3.68 8.44 -0.23
CA ALA A 38 -4.85 7.76 0.31
C ALA A 38 -4.52 6.35 0.83
N GLY A 39 -3.63 5.63 0.13
CA GLY A 39 -3.19 4.28 0.52
C GLY A 39 -2.41 4.29 1.81
N ARG A 40 -1.55 5.29 1.99
CA ARG A 40 -0.80 5.54 3.21
C ARG A 40 -1.71 5.83 4.39
N GLU A 41 -2.70 6.70 4.23
CA GLU A 41 -3.67 6.99 5.31
C GLU A 41 -4.44 5.73 5.72
N MET A 42 -4.91 4.94 4.75
CA MET A 42 -5.58 3.66 5.04
C MET A 42 -4.66 2.66 5.76
N ALA A 43 -3.38 2.61 5.36
CA ALA A 43 -2.42 1.71 6.00
C ALA A 43 -2.09 2.16 7.43
N ILE A 44 -2.04 3.47 7.68
CA ILE A 44 -1.85 4.04 9.02
C ILE A 44 -3.06 3.74 9.91
N ASP A 45 -4.27 4.02 9.42
CA ASP A 45 -5.53 3.80 10.16
C ASP A 45 -5.71 2.33 10.55
N ARG A 46 -5.36 1.41 9.64
CA ARG A 46 -5.43 -0.03 9.88
C ARG A 46 -4.21 -0.62 10.58
N GLY A 47 -3.11 0.13 10.68
CA GLY A 47 -1.84 -0.36 11.22
C GLY A 47 -1.24 -1.53 10.44
N VAL A 48 -1.27 -1.44 9.10
CA VAL A 48 -0.79 -2.47 8.15
C VAL A 48 0.34 -1.96 7.25
N GLU A 49 0.89 -2.83 6.40
CA GLU A 49 1.88 -2.43 5.41
C GLU A 49 1.23 -1.75 4.20
N HIS A 50 1.89 -0.75 3.64
CA HIS A 50 1.54 -0.10 2.39
C HIS A 50 2.53 -0.51 1.30
N VAL A 51 2.05 -1.31 0.37
CA VAL A 51 2.81 -1.83 -0.78
C VAL A 51 2.47 -1.00 -2.01
N ILE A 52 3.46 -0.30 -2.56
CA ILE A 52 3.30 0.56 -3.73
C ILE A 52 3.95 -0.13 -4.92
N HIS A 53 3.12 -0.43 -5.92
CA HIS A 53 3.56 -0.99 -7.18
C HIS A 53 4.00 0.11 -8.15
N ASN A 54 4.85 -0.26 -9.08
CA ASN A 54 5.24 0.54 -10.22
C ASN A 54 4.27 0.31 -11.38
N GLN A 55 4.43 1.07 -12.46
CA GLN A 55 3.56 0.95 -13.63
C GLN A 55 3.69 -0.41 -14.34
N ASP A 56 4.80 -1.11 -14.12
CA ASP A 56 5.07 -2.48 -14.59
C ASP A 56 4.43 -3.56 -13.69
N GLY A 57 3.69 -3.15 -12.65
CA GLY A 57 3.04 -4.04 -11.68
C GLY A 57 3.97 -4.61 -10.61
N ARG A 58 5.28 -4.34 -10.69
CA ARG A 58 6.25 -4.80 -9.67
C ARG A 58 6.18 -3.93 -8.42
N ILE A 59 6.53 -4.49 -7.28
CA ILE A 59 6.62 -3.73 -6.02
C ILE A 59 7.80 -2.76 -6.15
N GLY A 60 7.52 -1.47 -6.10
CA GLY A 60 8.53 -0.41 -6.09
C GLY A 60 8.94 -0.03 -4.67
N GLU A 61 7.96 0.08 -3.77
CA GLU A 61 8.18 0.57 -2.41
C GLU A 61 7.26 -0.15 -1.42
N ARG A 62 7.73 -0.34 -0.18
CA ARG A 62 6.96 -0.88 0.93
C ARG A 62 7.15 -0.02 2.16
N ASN A 63 6.05 0.39 2.78
CA ASN A 63 6.05 1.23 3.96
C ASN A 63 5.22 0.57 5.06
N THR A 64 5.84 0.19 6.16
CA THR A 64 5.13 -0.43 7.30
C THR A 64 4.54 0.64 8.22
N TYR A 65 3.25 0.51 8.54
CA TYR A 65 2.58 1.38 9.50
C TYR A 65 1.94 0.58 10.66
N PRO A 66 1.94 1.13 11.89
CA PRO A 66 2.79 2.24 12.32
C PRO A 66 4.27 1.85 12.20
N ARG A 67 5.17 2.83 11.97
CA ARG A 67 6.63 2.57 11.84
C ARG A 67 7.28 1.92 13.07
N SER A 68 6.59 1.86 14.20
CA SER A 68 6.99 1.10 15.39
C SER A 68 6.85 -0.41 15.21
N ARG A 69 5.99 -0.86 14.30
CA ARG A 69 5.82 -2.26 13.89
C ARG A 69 6.90 -2.72 12.92
N ASP A 70 7.56 -1.77 12.27
CA ASP A 70 8.77 -2.06 11.51
C ASP A 70 9.85 -2.56 12.48
N PRO A 71 10.40 -3.77 12.28
CA PRO A 71 11.35 -4.37 13.21
C PRO A 71 12.66 -3.57 13.19
N LYS A 72 12.75 -2.52 14.02
CA LYS A 72 13.94 -1.68 14.21
C LYS A 72 15.13 -2.39 14.89
N ASN A 73 15.07 -3.69 15.11
CA ASN A 73 16.10 -4.46 15.80
C ASN A 73 16.56 -5.66 14.96
N SER A 74 17.30 -5.40 13.88
CA SER A 74 18.46 -6.23 13.61
C SER A 74 19.51 -5.90 14.68
N LYS A 75 19.55 -6.70 15.75
CA LYS A 75 20.73 -6.73 16.63
C LYS A 75 21.92 -7.15 15.77
N GLY A 76 22.78 -6.18 15.44
CA GLY A 76 24.17 -6.47 15.10
C GLY A 76 24.94 -6.90 16.34
#